data_AF-A0A141RB11-F1
#
_entry.id   AF-A0A141RB11-F1
#
_cell.length_a   1.000
_cell.length_b   1.000
_cell.length_c   1.000
_cell.angle_alpha   90.00
_cell.angle_beta   90.00
_cell.angle_gamma   90.00
#
_symmetry.space_group_name_H-M   'P 1'
#
loop_
_entity.id
_entity.type
_entity.pdbx_description
1 polymer ?
#
loop_
_entity_poly.entity_id
_entity_poly.type
_entity_poly.pdbx_seq_one_letter_code
_entity_poly.pdbx_strand_id
1 'polypeptide(L)'
;KKVVIALWVLLGLSFSFAIFKHFTAIDTHTIHETTIIEKEYVDTHHVENFVENFAKVYYSWEQSDKSIDNRMESLKGYLTDELQALNVDTVRKDIPVSSSVRGFQIWTVEPTGDNEFNVTYSVDQLITEGENTKTVHSAYIVSVYVDGSGNMVLVKNPTITNIPKKSSYKPKAIESEGTVDSITTNEINEFLTTFFKLYPTATASELSYYVNDGILKPIGKEYIFQELVNPIHNRKDNQVTVSLTVEYIDQQTKATQVSQFDLVLEKNGSNWKIVK
;
A
#
# COMPACT_ATOMS: atom_id res chain seq x y z
N LYS A 1 59.80 38.01 -39.49
CA LYS A 1 59.66 36.52 -39.47
C LYS A 1 59.50 35.93 -38.06
N LYS A 2 60.35 36.25 -37.06
CA LYS A 2 60.23 35.68 -35.69
C LYS A 2 58.92 36.03 -34.96
N VAL A 3 58.45 37.27 -35.06
CA VAL A 3 57.20 37.74 -34.41
C VAL A 3 55.95 37.05 -34.99
N VAL A 4 55.95 36.78 -36.30
CA VAL A 4 54.84 36.09 -36.98
C VAL A 4 54.73 34.64 -36.47
N ILE A 5 55.87 33.96 -36.26
CA ILE A 5 55.90 32.60 -35.71
C ILE A 5 55.36 32.60 -34.27
N ALA A 6 55.74 33.58 -33.44
CA ALA A 6 55.22 33.71 -32.08
C ALA A 6 53.69 33.91 -32.05
N LEU A 7 53.15 34.72 -32.97
CA LEU A 7 51.70 34.93 -33.09
C LEU A 7 50.96 33.65 -33.53
N TRP A 8 51.52 32.88 -34.45
CA TRP A 8 50.95 31.59 -34.86
C TRP A 8 50.95 30.55 -33.75
N VAL A 9 52.01 30.50 -32.93
CA VAL A 9 52.09 29.61 -31.76
C VAL A 9 51.06 30.02 -30.70
N LEU A 10 50.90 31.31 -30.45
CA LEU A 10 49.96 31.83 -29.45
C LEU A 10 48.50 31.59 -29.87
N LEU A 11 48.20 31.70 -31.18
CA LEU A 11 46.90 31.35 -31.74
C LEU A 11 46.59 29.86 -31.57
N GLY A 12 47.56 28.98 -31.85
CA GLY A 12 47.40 27.53 -31.66
C GLY A 12 47.12 27.14 -30.21
N LEU A 13 47.81 27.78 -29.26
CA LEU A 13 47.59 27.59 -27.82
C LEU A 13 46.20 28.06 -27.38
N SER A 14 45.76 29.22 -27.86
CA SER A 14 44.42 29.76 -27.55
C SER A 14 43.31 28.86 -28.10
N PHE A 15 43.46 28.37 -29.33
CA PHE A 15 42.49 27.47 -29.95
C PHE A 15 42.43 26.11 -29.24
N SER A 16 43.59 25.58 -28.83
CA SER A 16 43.67 24.34 -28.04
C SER A 16 43.00 24.48 -26.67
N PHE A 17 43.17 25.64 -26.01
CA PHE A 17 42.51 25.93 -24.74
C PHE A 17 40.99 26.09 -24.89
N ALA A 18 40.52 26.72 -25.97
CA ALA A 18 39.09 26.85 -26.27
C ALA A 18 38.44 25.48 -26.53
N ILE A 19 39.12 24.59 -27.27
CA ILE A 19 38.68 23.22 -27.50
C ILE A 19 38.66 22.43 -26.18
N PHE A 20 39.71 22.51 -25.36
CA PHE A 20 39.74 21.86 -24.05
C PHE A 20 38.59 22.32 -23.16
N LYS A 21 38.34 23.64 -23.08
CA LYS A 21 37.20 24.22 -22.36
C LYS A 21 35.86 23.69 -22.88
N HIS A 22 35.68 23.61 -24.20
CA HIS A 22 34.46 23.10 -24.82
C HIS A 22 34.24 21.61 -24.51
N PHE A 23 35.30 20.78 -24.50
CA PHE A 23 35.20 19.37 -24.11
C PHE A 23 34.99 19.16 -22.60
N THR A 24 35.58 19.99 -21.74
CA THR A 24 35.31 19.92 -20.29
C THR A 24 33.97 20.53 -19.86
N ALA A 25 33.33 21.32 -20.73
CA ALA A 25 32.04 21.96 -20.46
C ALA A 25 30.85 21.16 -20.99
N ILE A 26 31.08 20.17 -21.86
CA ILE A 26 30.04 19.29 -22.39
C ILE A 26 30.06 17.99 -21.58
N ASP A 27 28.89 17.68 -21.00
CA ASP A 27 28.56 16.51 -20.20
C ASP A 27 29.11 16.43 -18.77
N THR A 28 28.84 17.48 -17.99
CA THR A 28 28.37 17.26 -16.60
C THR A 28 26.84 17.29 -16.60
N HIS A 29 26.21 16.41 -17.38
CA HIS A 29 24.88 15.97 -17.01
C HIS A 29 25.08 15.12 -15.76
N THR A 30 24.74 15.69 -14.60
CA THR A 30 24.53 14.94 -13.37
C THR A 30 23.46 13.90 -13.67
N ILE A 31 23.90 12.72 -14.10
CA ILE A 31 23.05 11.54 -14.10
C ILE A 31 22.81 11.30 -12.62
N HIS A 32 21.62 11.69 -12.15
CA HIS A 32 21.08 11.10 -10.94
C HIS A 32 20.90 9.62 -11.27
N GLU A 33 21.95 8.86 -11.04
CA GLU A 33 21.92 7.40 -11.03
C GLU A 33 20.96 7.04 -9.90
N THR A 34 19.69 6.95 -10.25
CA THR A 34 18.65 6.47 -9.36
C THR A 34 18.93 4.99 -9.26
N THR A 35 19.74 4.61 -8.27
CA THR A 35 19.87 3.20 -7.90
C THR A 35 18.48 2.77 -7.46
N ILE A 36 17.72 2.19 -8.40
CA ILE A 36 16.53 1.42 -8.08
C ILE A 36 17.08 0.23 -7.32
N ILE A 37 17.11 0.34 -5.99
CA ILE A 37 17.37 -0.80 -5.12
C ILE A 37 16.22 -1.75 -5.42
N GLU A 38 16.50 -2.77 -6.23
CA GLU A 38 15.59 -3.88 -6.49
C GLU A 38 15.39 -4.56 -5.13
N LYS A 39 14.32 -4.16 -4.42
CA LYS A 39 13.95 -4.77 -3.15
C LYS A 39 13.58 -6.21 -3.47
N GLU A 40 14.47 -7.13 -3.11
CA GLU A 40 14.16 -8.55 -3.11
C GLU A 40 12.89 -8.76 -2.28
N TYR A 41 11.86 -9.29 -2.91
CA TYR A 41 10.56 -9.51 -2.28
C TYR A 41 10.67 -10.78 -1.44
N VAL A 42 11.08 -10.63 -0.18
CA VAL A 42 11.12 -11.74 0.77
C VAL A 42 9.68 -12.04 1.19
N ASP A 43 9.19 -13.25 0.92
CA ASP A 43 7.88 -13.71 1.42
C ASP A 43 7.95 -13.89 2.95
N THR A 44 7.30 -13.00 3.69
CA THR A 44 7.31 -12.96 5.16
C THR A 44 6.09 -13.62 5.80
N HIS A 45 5.15 -14.19 5.04
CA HIS A 45 3.88 -14.71 5.58
C HIS A 45 4.07 -15.78 6.67
N HIS A 46 5.13 -16.58 6.60
CA HIS A 46 5.43 -17.59 7.61
C HIS A 46 5.86 -16.94 8.94
N VAL A 47 6.70 -15.90 8.89
CA VAL A 47 7.12 -15.10 10.06
C VAL A 47 5.92 -14.41 10.68
N GLU A 48 5.06 -13.83 9.85
CA GLU A 48 3.83 -13.16 10.27
C GLU A 48 2.92 -14.07 11.08
N ASN A 49 2.60 -15.25 10.52
CA ASN A 49 1.77 -16.25 11.18
C ASN A 49 2.41 -16.77 12.49
N PHE A 50 3.74 -16.93 12.51
CA PHE A 50 4.46 -17.36 13.70
C PHE A 50 4.32 -16.33 14.83
N VAL A 51 4.47 -15.04 14.54
CA VAL A 51 4.28 -13.97 15.53
C VAL A 51 2.83 -13.84 15.97
N GLU A 52 1.85 -13.98 15.07
CA GLU A 52 0.44 -13.98 15.46
C GLU A 52 0.11 -15.11 16.44
N ASN A 53 0.58 -16.32 16.16
CA ASN A 53 0.34 -17.48 17.02
C ASN A 53 1.05 -17.33 18.38
N PHE A 54 2.29 -16.83 18.38
CA PHE A 54 2.99 -16.44 19.60
C PHE A 54 2.15 -15.43 20.41
N ALA A 55 1.68 -14.36 19.79
CA ALA A 55 0.93 -13.30 20.47
C ALA A 55 -0.38 -13.83 21.08
N LYS A 56 -1.11 -14.71 20.37
CA LYS A 56 -2.31 -15.36 20.91
C LYS A 56 -2.04 -16.10 22.22
N VAL A 57 -0.89 -16.76 22.34
CA VAL A 57 -0.47 -17.45 23.58
C VAL A 57 0.04 -16.45 24.62
N TYR A 58 0.93 -15.54 24.21
CA TYR A 58 1.63 -14.64 25.12
C TYR A 58 0.67 -13.68 25.84
N TYR A 59 -0.33 -13.16 25.13
CA TYR A 59 -1.28 -12.17 25.66
C TYR A 59 -2.61 -12.77 26.13
N SER A 60 -2.75 -14.10 26.20
CA SER A 60 -3.97 -14.75 26.70
C SER A 60 -3.69 -15.60 27.94
N TRP A 61 -4.50 -15.44 28.98
CA TRP A 61 -4.43 -16.26 30.20
C TRP A 61 -5.75 -16.23 30.95
N GLU A 62 -6.09 -17.33 31.62
CA GLU A 62 -7.14 -17.41 32.63
C GLU A 62 -6.54 -17.47 34.03
N GLN A 63 -7.35 -17.19 35.06
CA GLN A 63 -6.92 -17.13 36.46
C GLN A 63 -6.61 -18.51 37.10
N SER A 64 -6.68 -19.61 36.34
CA SER A 64 -6.43 -20.95 36.87
C SER A 64 -4.96 -21.35 36.72
N ASP A 65 -4.40 -22.02 37.73
CA ASP A 65 -3.04 -22.59 37.68
C ASP A 65 -2.81 -23.38 36.39
N LYS A 66 -3.77 -24.23 36.02
CA LYS A 66 -3.72 -25.02 34.79
C LYS A 66 -3.58 -24.16 33.54
N SER A 67 -4.27 -23.02 33.46
CA SER A 67 -4.15 -22.12 32.31
C SER A 67 -2.78 -21.46 32.26
N ILE A 68 -2.23 -21.08 33.41
CA ILE A 68 -0.91 -20.44 33.49
C ILE A 68 0.18 -21.45 33.11
N ASP A 69 0.09 -22.68 33.63
CA ASP A 69 1.02 -23.77 33.30
C ASP A 69 0.95 -24.14 31.81
N ASN A 70 -0.26 -24.27 31.25
CA ASN A 70 -0.45 -24.54 29.83
C ASN A 70 0.11 -23.43 28.94
N ARG A 71 -0.05 -22.16 29.35
CA ARG A 71 0.54 -21.02 28.65
C ARG A 71 2.06 -21.12 28.65
N MET A 72 2.68 -21.39 29.80
CA MET A 72 4.12 -21.54 29.92
C MET A 72 4.67 -22.68 29.05
N GLU A 73 3.97 -23.83 29.02
CA GLU A 73 4.34 -24.94 28.14
C GLU A 73 4.23 -24.56 26.66
N SER A 74 3.15 -23.87 26.28
CA SER A 74 2.92 -23.44 24.89
C SER A 74 3.97 -22.42 24.42
N LEU A 75 4.45 -21.55 25.31
CA LEU A 75 5.47 -20.55 24.98
C LEU A 75 6.84 -21.16 24.64
N LYS A 76 7.13 -22.39 25.08
CA LYS A 76 8.38 -23.09 24.72
C LYS A 76 8.51 -23.33 23.23
N GLY A 77 7.39 -23.42 22.51
CA GLY A 77 7.38 -23.56 21.05
C GLY A 77 7.82 -22.31 20.28
N TYR A 78 8.00 -21.18 20.97
CA TYR A 78 8.32 -19.89 20.35
C TYR A 78 9.61 -19.26 20.88
N LEU A 79 9.94 -19.47 22.16
CA LEU A 79 10.98 -18.73 22.87
C LEU A 79 12.28 -19.54 22.99
N THR A 80 13.44 -18.88 22.88
CA THR A 80 14.72 -19.46 23.33
C THR A 80 14.70 -19.75 24.83
N ASP A 81 15.57 -20.63 25.31
CA ASP A 81 15.66 -20.98 26.75
C ASP A 81 15.88 -19.76 27.64
N GLU A 82 16.68 -18.79 27.17
CA GLU A 82 16.91 -17.52 27.87
C GLU A 82 15.61 -16.71 27.98
N LEU A 83 14.86 -16.57 26.88
CA LEU A 83 13.57 -15.88 26.92
C LEU A 83 12.54 -16.64 27.74
N GLN A 84 12.53 -17.98 27.73
CA GLN A 84 11.65 -18.77 28.60
C GLN A 84 11.92 -18.44 30.08
N ALA A 85 13.19 -18.40 30.48
CA ALA A 85 13.58 -18.07 31.85
C ALA A 85 13.13 -16.66 32.26
N LEU A 86 13.21 -15.68 31.35
CA LEU A 86 12.72 -14.31 31.59
C LEU A 86 11.19 -14.22 31.71
N ASN A 87 10.45 -15.19 31.19
CA ASN A 87 9.00 -15.15 31.10
C ASN A 87 8.26 -15.94 32.19
N VAL A 88 8.96 -16.70 33.03
CA VAL A 88 8.37 -17.62 34.04
C VAL A 88 7.32 -16.94 34.92
N ASP A 89 7.61 -15.76 35.45
CA ASP A 89 6.73 -15.07 36.41
C ASP A 89 5.99 -13.86 35.81
N THR A 90 5.85 -13.80 34.48
CA THR A 90 5.19 -12.67 33.80
C THR A 90 3.68 -12.61 34.02
N VAL A 91 3.05 -13.77 34.19
CA VAL A 91 1.65 -13.90 34.62
C VAL A 91 1.65 -14.60 35.97
N ARG A 92 1.53 -13.81 37.04
CA ARG A 92 1.53 -14.34 38.40
C ARG A 92 0.25 -15.11 38.72
N LYS A 93 0.35 -16.13 39.57
CA LYS A 93 -0.81 -16.93 40.04
C LYS A 93 -1.85 -16.11 40.81
N ASP A 94 -1.46 -14.98 41.38
CA ASP A 94 -2.32 -14.08 42.13
C ASP A 94 -2.93 -12.95 41.28
N ILE A 95 -2.77 -12.99 39.94
CA ILE A 95 -3.28 -11.95 39.06
C ILE A 95 -4.82 -11.92 39.10
N PRO A 96 -5.45 -10.77 39.39
CA PRO A 96 -6.90 -10.69 39.55
C PRO A 96 -7.65 -10.60 38.21
N VAL A 97 -6.95 -10.72 37.07
CA VAL A 97 -7.54 -10.53 35.74
C VAL A 97 -7.25 -11.71 34.82
N SER A 98 -8.18 -12.02 33.92
CA SER A 98 -7.92 -12.81 32.72
C SER A 98 -7.75 -11.91 31.50
N SER A 99 -7.13 -12.45 30.45
CA SER A 99 -6.92 -11.76 29.18
C SER A 99 -7.19 -12.70 28.02
N SER A 100 -7.84 -12.20 26.99
CA SER A 100 -8.04 -12.90 25.73
C SER A 100 -7.77 -12.00 24.54
N VAL A 101 -6.99 -12.48 23.57
CA VAL A 101 -6.76 -11.77 22.30
C VAL A 101 -8.03 -11.80 21.44
N ARG A 102 -8.49 -10.63 21.00
CA ARG A 102 -9.67 -10.42 20.15
C ARG A 102 -9.34 -9.93 18.75
N GLY A 103 -8.21 -9.25 18.62
CA GLY A 103 -7.72 -8.69 17.37
C GLY A 103 -6.20 -8.73 17.34
N PHE A 104 -5.65 -8.93 16.16
CA PHE A 104 -4.22 -8.94 15.90
C PHE A 104 -3.98 -8.31 14.53
N GLN A 105 -2.96 -7.46 14.43
CA GLN A 105 -2.59 -6.81 13.18
C GLN A 105 -1.08 -6.66 13.10
N ILE A 106 -0.51 -7.06 11.97
CA ILE A 106 0.89 -6.80 11.63
C ILE A 106 0.98 -5.48 10.88
N TRP A 107 1.93 -4.65 11.27
CA TRP A 107 2.20 -3.35 10.67
C TRP A 107 3.40 -3.40 9.73
N THR A 108 4.50 -4.01 10.18
CA THR A 108 5.72 -4.16 9.38
C THR A 108 6.43 -5.46 9.71
N VAL A 109 7.10 -6.01 8.71
CA VAL A 109 8.11 -7.06 8.85
C VAL A 109 9.36 -6.55 8.13
N GLU A 110 10.43 -6.35 8.89
CA GLU A 110 11.67 -5.76 8.40
C GLU A 110 12.82 -6.74 8.63
N PRO A 111 13.49 -7.23 7.57
CA PRO A 111 14.70 -8.03 7.73
C PRO A 111 15.81 -7.15 8.32
N THR A 112 16.49 -7.63 9.36
CA THR A 112 17.56 -6.90 10.05
C THR A 112 18.96 -7.34 9.63
N GLY A 113 19.07 -8.37 8.78
CA GLY A 113 20.30 -9.11 8.53
C GLY A 113 20.32 -10.43 9.31
N ASP A 114 21.21 -11.35 8.94
CA ASP A 114 21.44 -12.60 9.66
C ASP A 114 20.21 -13.53 9.83
N ASN A 115 19.31 -13.51 8.83
CA ASN A 115 18.02 -14.22 8.87
C ASN A 115 17.10 -13.83 10.04
N GLU A 116 17.28 -12.63 10.59
CA GLU A 116 16.40 -12.05 11.59
C GLU A 116 15.42 -11.05 10.98
N PHE A 117 14.24 -11.00 11.59
CA PHE A 117 13.15 -10.12 11.21
C PHE A 117 12.62 -9.38 12.43
N ASN A 118 12.54 -8.07 12.35
CA ASN A 118 11.77 -7.26 13.28
C ASN A 118 10.32 -7.19 12.80
N VAL A 119 9.39 -7.61 13.65
CA VAL A 119 7.96 -7.59 13.38
C VAL A 119 7.29 -6.59 14.30
N THR A 120 6.68 -5.56 13.71
CA THR A 120 5.83 -4.60 14.44
C THR A 120 4.38 -5.05 14.32
N TYR A 121 3.71 -5.23 15.45
CA TYR A 121 2.31 -5.69 15.49
C TYR A 121 1.51 -4.99 16.60
N SER A 122 0.19 -5.04 16.51
CA SER A 122 -0.73 -4.63 17.57
C SER A 122 -1.68 -5.75 17.96
N VAL A 123 -2.09 -5.72 19.23
CA VAL A 123 -2.99 -6.70 19.85
C VAL A 123 -4.14 -5.97 20.52
N ASP A 124 -5.35 -6.44 20.27
CA ASP A 124 -6.55 -6.10 21.04
C ASP A 124 -6.80 -7.18 22.09
N GLN A 125 -6.69 -6.83 23.35
CA GLN A 125 -6.95 -7.72 24.48
C GLN A 125 -8.27 -7.34 25.15
N LEU A 126 -9.14 -8.31 25.38
CA LEU A 126 -10.24 -8.19 26.33
C LEU A 126 -9.74 -8.65 27.69
N ILE A 127 -9.61 -7.69 28.62
CA ILE A 127 -9.23 -7.93 30.01
C ILE A 127 -10.49 -8.02 30.86
N THR A 128 -10.60 -9.06 31.66
CA THR A 128 -11.74 -9.30 32.56
C THR A 128 -11.27 -9.35 34.01
N GLU A 129 -11.93 -8.57 34.87
CA GLU A 129 -11.71 -8.52 36.32
C GLU A 129 -13.06 -8.66 37.03
N GLY A 130 -13.37 -9.89 37.49
CA GLY A 130 -14.71 -10.21 37.99
C GLY A 130 -15.77 -10.02 36.89
N GLU A 131 -16.77 -9.18 37.15
CA GLU A 131 -17.82 -8.84 36.18
C GLU A 131 -17.41 -7.72 35.20
N ASN A 132 -16.31 -7.01 35.49
CA ASN A 132 -15.87 -5.90 34.68
C ASN A 132 -15.04 -6.38 33.49
N THR A 133 -15.26 -5.75 32.33
CA THR A 133 -14.44 -5.99 31.14
C THR A 133 -13.94 -4.68 30.56
N LYS A 134 -12.72 -4.69 30.02
CA LYS A 134 -12.14 -3.57 29.28
C LYS A 134 -11.34 -4.07 28.09
N THR A 135 -11.36 -3.31 27.00
CA THR A 135 -10.49 -3.57 25.86
C THR A 135 -9.23 -2.74 25.97
N VAL A 136 -8.08 -3.38 25.77
CA VAL A 136 -6.76 -2.74 25.71
C VAL A 136 -6.19 -2.96 24.31
N HIS A 137 -5.81 -1.88 23.65
CA HIS A 137 -5.12 -1.92 22.35
C HIS A 137 -3.67 -1.48 22.56
N SER A 138 -2.70 -2.29 22.14
CA SER A 138 -1.26 -2.03 22.36
C SER A 138 -0.44 -2.53 21.18
N ALA A 139 0.69 -1.88 20.92
CA ALA A 139 1.62 -2.25 19.86
C ALA A 139 2.99 -2.63 20.41
N TYR A 140 3.65 -3.57 19.73
CA TYR A 140 4.93 -4.13 20.12
C TYR A 140 5.82 -4.39 18.91
N ILE A 141 7.12 -4.48 19.17
CA ILE A 141 8.13 -4.97 18.24
C ILE A 141 8.74 -6.24 18.82
N VAL A 142 8.85 -7.29 18.02
CA VAL A 142 9.52 -8.55 18.37
C VAL A 142 10.54 -8.91 17.31
N SER A 143 11.58 -9.67 17.68
CA SER A 143 12.61 -10.14 16.75
C SER A 143 12.53 -11.65 16.62
N VAL A 144 12.46 -12.13 15.38
CA VAL A 144 12.35 -13.56 15.01
C VAL A 144 13.53 -13.95 14.16
N TYR A 145 14.22 -15.02 14.53
CA TYR A 145 15.23 -15.67 13.70
C TYR A 145 14.60 -16.80 12.89
N VAL A 146 15.01 -16.93 11.62
CA VAL A 146 14.59 -18.02 10.72
C VAL A 146 15.82 -18.83 10.29
N ASP A 147 15.84 -20.13 10.55
CA ASP A 147 16.94 -20.99 10.12
C ASP A 147 16.84 -21.36 8.62
N GLY A 148 17.90 -22.00 8.09
CA GLY A 148 17.93 -22.41 6.67
C GLY A 148 16.91 -23.48 6.28
N SER A 149 16.19 -24.07 7.24
CA SER A 149 15.08 -25.01 7.01
C SER A 149 13.70 -24.35 7.17
N GLY A 150 13.65 -23.05 7.50
CA GLY A 150 12.41 -22.30 7.74
C GLY A 150 11.85 -22.45 9.16
N ASN A 151 12.59 -23.04 10.10
CA ASN A 151 12.18 -23.06 11.51
C ASN A 151 12.41 -21.69 12.12
N MET A 152 11.55 -21.32 13.06
CA MET A 152 11.51 -19.97 13.63
C MET A 152 11.63 -19.98 15.14
N VAL A 153 12.27 -18.95 15.69
CA VAL A 153 12.36 -18.73 17.13
C VAL A 153 12.40 -17.23 17.42
N LEU A 154 11.71 -16.79 18.47
CA LEU A 154 11.84 -15.43 18.98
C LEU A 154 13.19 -15.30 19.68
N VAL A 155 14.00 -14.34 19.25
CA VAL A 155 15.31 -14.02 19.85
C VAL A 155 15.25 -12.79 20.75
N LYS A 156 14.11 -12.09 20.78
CA LYS A 156 13.85 -10.96 21.68
C LYS A 156 12.40 -10.92 22.12
N ASN A 157 12.16 -10.60 23.40
CA ASN A 157 10.81 -10.38 23.93
C ASN A 157 10.12 -9.14 23.31
N PRO A 158 8.78 -9.10 23.29
CA PRO A 158 8.03 -7.94 22.82
C PRO A 158 8.43 -6.64 23.52
N THR A 159 8.80 -5.63 22.74
CA THR A 159 9.10 -4.27 23.21
C THR A 159 7.94 -3.34 22.86
N ILE A 160 7.36 -2.64 23.84
CA ILE A 160 6.24 -1.72 23.62
C ILE A 160 6.64 -0.61 22.63
N THR A 161 5.76 -0.31 21.68
CA THR A 161 5.95 0.77 20.71
C THR A 161 4.64 1.55 20.49
N ASN A 162 4.69 2.57 19.63
CA ASN A 162 3.51 3.32 19.21
C ASN A 162 2.72 2.58 18.12
N ILE A 163 1.41 2.81 18.09
CA ILE A 163 0.54 2.32 17.02
C ILE A 163 0.66 3.27 15.82
N PRO A 164 0.93 2.77 14.59
CA PRO A 164 0.91 3.59 13.38
C PRO A 164 -0.40 4.37 13.24
N LYS A 165 -0.28 5.64 12.82
CA LYS A 165 -1.42 6.56 12.72
C LYS A 165 -1.73 6.89 11.27
N LYS A 166 -3.01 7.20 11.03
CA LYS A 166 -3.46 7.73 9.74
C LYS A 166 -2.61 8.95 9.34
N SER A 167 -2.07 8.91 8.12
CA SER A 167 -1.35 10.03 7.53
C SER A 167 -2.28 11.23 7.30
N SER A 168 -1.74 12.44 7.45
CA SER A 168 -2.42 13.69 7.09
C SER A 168 -2.31 14.04 5.60
N TYR A 169 -1.73 13.15 4.79
CA TYR A 169 -1.57 13.34 3.35
C TYR A 169 -2.92 13.63 2.67
N LYS A 170 -2.93 14.66 1.82
CA LYS A 170 -4.04 15.01 0.96
C LYS A 170 -3.52 15.07 -0.48
N PRO A 171 -4.05 14.27 -1.41
CA PRO A 171 -3.67 14.38 -2.80
C PRO A 171 -4.08 15.75 -3.35
N LYS A 172 -3.36 16.22 -4.37
CA LYS A 172 -3.74 17.43 -5.10
C LYS A 172 -5.07 17.19 -5.81
N ALA A 173 -6.00 18.14 -5.72
CA ALA A 173 -7.26 18.07 -6.45
C ALA A 173 -6.99 18.11 -7.96
N ILE A 174 -7.70 17.26 -8.71
CA ILE A 174 -7.79 17.38 -10.16
C ILE A 174 -8.73 18.56 -10.44
N GLU A 175 -8.31 19.46 -11.31
CA GLU A 175 -9.09 20.63 -11.71
C GLU A 175 -9.45 20.52 -13.19
N SER A 176 -10.59 21.11 -13.57
CA SER A 176 -10.92 21.25 -14.98
C SER A 176 -10.10 22.39 -15.58
N GLU A 177 -9.44 22.12 -16.70
CA GLU A 177 -8.67 23.09 -17.46
C GLU A 177 -9.55 23.93 -18.40
N GLY A 178 -10.87 23.67 -18.45
CA GLY A 178 -11.80 24.36 -19.34
C GLY A 178 -11.57 24.07 -20.84
N THR A 179 -10.89 22.97 -21.16
CA THR A 179 -10.48 22.60 -22.53
C THR A 179 -11.55 21.83 -23.32
N VAL A 180 -12.67 21.47 -22.66
CA VAL A 180 -13.82 20.77 -23.25
C VAL A 180 -15.03 21.71 -23.21
N ASP A 181 -15.64 21.94 -24.37
CA ASP A 181 -16.84 22.75 -24.54
C ASP A 181 -18.08 22.06 -23.96
N SER A 182 -19.10 22.85 -23.61
CA SER A 182 -20.32 22.35 -22.95
C SER A 182 -21.11 21.34 -23.78
N ILE A 183 -21.08 21.45 -25.12
CA ILE A 183 -21.76 20.49 -26.01
C ILE A 183 -21.09 19.12 -25.86
N THR A 184 -19.77 19.07 -26.02
CA THR A 184 -19.00 17.83 -25.87
C THR A 184 -19.12 17.26 -24.46
N THR A 185 -19.09 18.10 -23.42
CA THR A 185 -19.28 17.67 -22.03
C THR A 185 -20.64 16.99 -21.83
N ASN A 186 -21.70 17.55 -22.39
CA ASN A 186 -23.04 16.95 -22.29
C ASN A 186 -23.12 15.62 -23.03
N GLU A 187 -22.59 15.54 -24.26
CA GLU A 187 -22.54 14.29 -25.03
C GLU A 187 -21.81 13.18 -24.26
N ILE A 188 -20.67 13.51 -23.63
CA ILE A 188 -19.89 12.58 -22.82
C ILE A 188 -20.67 12.13 -21.58
N ASN A 189 -21.31 13.06 -20.86
CA ASN A 189 -22.07 12.72 -19.66
C ASN A 189 -23.28 11.83 -19.99
N GLU A 190 -23.96 12.04 -21.11
CA GLU A 190 -25.05 11.17 -21.58
C GLU A 190 -24.55 9.77 -21.93
N PHE A 191 -23.41 9.70 -22.65
CA PHE A 191 -22.74 8.44 -22.95
C PHE A 191 -22.36 7.69 -21.67
N LEU A 192 -21.67 8.35 -20.73
CA LEU A 192 -21.25 7.74 -19.46
C LEU A 192 -22.45 7.33 -18.60
N THR A 193 -23.51 8.12 -18.56
CA THR A 193 -24.74 7.76 -17.83
C THR A 193 -25.37 6.49 -18.40
N THR A 194 -25.43 6.38 -19.73
CA THR A 194 -25.94 5.17 -20.39
C THR A 194 -25.04 3.97 -20.12
N PHE A 195 -23.74 4.16 -20.27
CA PHE A 195 -22.75 3.13 -20.01
C PHE A 195 -22.83 2.60 -18.58
N PHE A 196 -22.84 3.48 -17.58
CA PHE A 196 -22.84 3.08 -16.17
C PHE A 196 -24.19 2.51 -15.69
N LYS A 197 -25.31 2.79 -16.37
CA LYS A 197 -26.56 2.03 -16.15
C LYS A 197 -26.44 0.57 -16.59
N LEU A 198 -25.70 0.32 -17.67
CA LEU A 198 -25.49 -1.02 -18.24
C LEU A 198 -24.38 -1.79 -17.51
N TYR A 199 -23.29 -1.11 -17.14
CA TYR A 199 -22.03 -1.72 -16.73
C TYR A 199 -22.14 -2.79 -15.63
N PRO A 200 -22.93 -2.62 -14.55
CA PRO A 200 -22.97 -3.60 -13.47
C PRO A 200 -23.37 -5.02 -13.89
N THR A 201 -24.23 -5.13 -14.91
CA THR A 201 -24.80 -6.40 -15.40
C THR A 201 -24.31 -6.78 -16.80
N ALA A 202 -23.55 -5.91 -17.45
CA ALA A 202 -23.06 -6.11 -18.80
C ALA A 202 -22.17 -7.36 -18.94
N THR A 203 -22.38 -8.12 -19.99
CA THR A 203 -21.48 -9.17 -20.47
C THR A 203 -20.26 -8.58 -21.18
N ALA A 204 -19.19 -9.38 -21.34
CA ALA A 204 -18.01 -8.94 -22.10
C ALA A 204 -18.36 -8.51 -23.54
N SER A 205 -19.31 -9.20 -24.18
CA SER A 205 -19.82 -8.84 -25.51
C SER A 205 -20.53 -7.49 -25.51
N GLU A 206 -21.36 -7.20 -24.52
CA GLU A 206 -22.06 -5.91 -24.42
C GLU A 206 -21.08 -4.77 -24.11
N LEU A 207 -20.06 -5.01 -23.29
CA LEU A 207 -19.03 -4.03 -22.99
C LEU A 207 -18.18 -3.64 -24.21
N SER A 208 -17.93 -4.57 -25.13
CA SER A 208 -17.09 -4.32 -26.31
C SER A 208 -17.58 -3.17 -27.21
N TYR A 209 -18.88 -2.84 -27.12
CA TYR A 209 -19.48 -1.70 -27.83
C TYR A 209 -19.12 -0.34 -27.20
N TYR A 210 -18.85 -0.30 -25.90
CA TYR A 210 -18.62 0.93 -25.13
C TYR A 210 -17.16 1.09 -24.71
N VAL A 211 -16.42 -0.01 -24.59
CA VAL A 211 -15.09 -0.06 -23.99
C VAL A 211 -14.16 -0.90 -24.87
N ASN A 212 -12.88 -0.51 -24.97
CA ASN A 212 -11.85 -1.35 -25.54
C ASN A 212 -11.59 -2.60 -24.67
N ASP A 213 -11.16 -3.67 -25.32
CA ASP A 213 -10.98 -4.96 -24.66
C ASP A 213 -9.98 -4.87 -23.51
N GLY A 214 -10.28 -5.55 -22.41
CA GLY A 214 -9.44 -5.62 -21.21
C GLY A 214 -9.42 -4.38 -20.31
N ILE A 215 -10.02 -3.24 -20.70
CA ILE A 215 -10.02 -2.02 -19.87
C ILE A 215 -10.97 -2.15 -18.68
N LEU A 216 -12.22 -2.55 -18.93
CA LEU A 216 -13.24 -2.79 -17.89
C LEU A 216 -13.75 -4.23 -18.01
N LYS A 217 -13.72 -4.96 -16.89
CA LYS A 217 -14.19 -6.34 -16.82
C LYS A 217 -15.66 -6.38 -16.38
N PRO A 218 -16.46 -7.36 -16.86
CA PRO A 218 -17.81 -7.58 -16.34
C PRO A 218 -17.83 -7.70 -14.81
N ILE A 219 -18.74 -6.98 -14.17
CA ILE A 219 -18.88 -6.97 -12.70
C ILE A 219 -19.80 -8.12 -12.24
N GLY A 220 -20.94 -8.31 -12.91
CA GLY A 220 -21.93 -9.34 -12.57
C GLY A 220 -22.63 -9.08 -11.23
N LYS A 221 -22.97 -7.81 -10.95
CA LYS A 221 -23.66 -7.40 -9.72
C LYS A 221 -24.95 -6.65 -10.03
N GLU A 222 -25.96 -6.86 -9.21
CA GLU A 222 -27.25 -6.18 -9.28
C GLU A 222 -27.16 -4.78 -8.64
N TYR A 223 -26.39 -3.90 -9.26
CA TYR A 223 -26.30 -2.50 -8.83
C TYR A 223 -27.24 -1.63 -9.65
N ILE A 224 -27.97 -0.75 -8.95
CA ILE A 224 -28.81 0.27 -9.60
C ILE A 224 -27.98 1.55 -9.71
N PHE A 225 -27.76 2.04 -10.93
CA PHE A 225 -27.14 3.34 -11.15
C PHE A 225 -27.94 4.46 -10.50
N GLN A 226 -27.26 5.30 -9.71
CA GLN A 226 -27.83 6.47 -9.05
C GLN A 226 -27.45 7.75 -9.81
N GLU A 227 -26.16 8.11 -9.85
CA GLU A 227 -25.71 9.33 -10.53
C GLU A 227 -24.21 9.33 -10.87
N LEU A 228 -23.82 10.30 -11.71
CA LEU A 228 -22.42 10.70 -11.91
C LEU A 228 -22.15 11.93 -11.03
N VAL A 229 -21.16 11.84 -10.14
CA VAL A 229 -20.79 12.90 -9.20
C VAL A 229 -19.50 13.57 -9.65
N ASN A 230 -19.57 14.91 -9.77
CA ASN A 230 -18.45 15.81 -10.09
C ASN A 230 -17.54 15.32 -11.23
N PRO A 231 -18.08 15.03 -12.43
CA PRO A 231 -17.23 14.67 -13.55
C PRO A 231 -16.37 15.86 -13.97
N ILE A 232 -15.06 15.63 -14.08
CA ILE A 232 -14.06 16.61 -14.52
C ILE A 232 -13.52 16.16 -15.88
N HIS A 233 -13.71 16.99 -16.89
CA HIS A 233 -13.31 16.71 -18.27
C HIS A 233 -12.13 17.59 -18.66
N ASN A 234 -11.09 16.97 -19.21
CA ASN A 234 -9.94 17.66 -19.79
C ASN A 234 -9.63 17.07 -21.16
N ARG A 235 -9.35 17.92 -22.15
CA ARG A 235 -8.97 17.51 -23.50
C ARG A 235 -7.45 17.42 -23.63
N LYS A 236 -6.97 16.30 -24.15
CA LYS A 236 -5.58 16.10 -24.54
C LYS A 236 -5.55 15.52 -25.94
N ASP A 237 -5.03 16.31 -26.89
CA ASP A 237 -5.06 15.97 -28.32
C ASP A 237 -6.50 15.65 -28.78
N ASN A 238 -6.73 14.46 -29.35
CA ASN A 238 -8.04 14.00 -29.79
C ASN A 238 -8.82 13.22 -28.72
N GLN A 239 -8.29 13.11 -27.51
CA GLN A 239 -8.88 12.35 -26.40
C GLN A 239 -9.44 13.29 -25.33
N VAL A 240 -10.46 12.81 -24.63
CA VAL A 240 -10.98 13.48 -23.44
C VAL A 240 -10.74 12.57 -22.23
N THR A 241 -9.96 13.06 -21.27
CA THR A 241 -9.82 12.42 -19.96
C THR A 241 -10.98 12.85 -19.08
N VAL A 242 -11.61 11.89 -18.39
CA VAL A 242 -12.71 12.13 -17.46
C VAL A 242 -12.39 11.50 -16.12
N SER A 243 -12.22 12.33 -15.09
CA SER A 243 -12.18 11.90 -13.70
C SER A 243 -13.59 12.08 -13.12
N LEU A 244 -14.23 11.01 -12.69
CA LEU A 244 -15.57 11.08 -12.12
C LEU A 244 -15.80 10.08 -11.00
N THR A 245 -16.83 10.34 -10.21
CA THR A 245 -17.38 9.38 -9.26
C THR A 245 -18.73 8.88 -9.79
N VAL A 246 -19.01 7.59 -9.62
CA VAL A 246 -20.28 6.97 -9.94
C VAL A 246 -20.86 6.38 -8.67
N GLU A 247 -22.11 6.71 -8.38
CA GLU A 247 -22.85 6.14 -7.27
C GLU A 247 -23.82 5.07 -7.76
N TYR A 248 -23.81 3.94 -7.05
CA TYR A 248 -24.71 2.83 -7.25
C TYR A 248 -25.42 2.49 -5.94
N ILE A 249 -26.66 2.02 -6.02
CA ILE A 249 -27.32 1.36 -4.89
C ILE A 249 -27.10 -0.15 -5.03
N ASP A 250 -26.44 -0.75 -4.05
CA ASP A 250 -26.32 -2.20 -3.95
C ASP A 250 -27.66 -2.80 -3.53
N GLN A 251 -28.26 -3.62 -4.39
CA GLN A 251 -29.55 -4.23 -4.08
C GLN A 251 -29.50 -5.23 -2.92
N GLN A 252 -28.33 -5.77 -2.56
CA GLN A 252 -28.20 -6.72 -1.45
C GLN A 252 -28.07 -6.00 -0.12
N THR A 253 -27.08 -5.11 -0.01
CA THR A 253 -26.78 -4.41 1.26
C THR A 253 -27.62 -3.15 1.47
N LYS A 254 -28.28 -2.64 0.41
CA LYS A 254 -28.98 -1.36 0.35
C LYS A 254 -28.08 -0.14 0.57
N ALA A 255 -26.77 -0.33 0.63
CA ALA A 255 -25.79 0.75 0.75
C ALA A 255 -25.53 1.41 -0.60
N THR A 256 -25.20 2.70 -0.58
CA THR A 256 -24.63 3.38 -1.74
C THR A 256 -23.17 2.93 -1.90
N GLN A 257 -22.86 2.29 -3.01
CA GLN A 257 -21.52 1.95 -3.45
C GLN A 257 -20.97 3.10 -4.30
N VAL A 258 -19.91 3.73 -3.80
CA VAL A 258 -19.20 4.82 -4.49
C VAL A 258 -18.02 4.23 -5.24
N SER A 259 -17.91 4.51 -6.54
CA SER A 259 -16.81 4.05 -7.41
C SER A 259 -16.20 5.21 -8.17
N GLN A 260 -14.89 5.38 -8.10
CA GLN A 260 -14.18 6.46 -8.80
C GLN A 260 -13.49 5.91 -10.05
N PHE A 261 -13.56 6.66 -11.15
CA PHE A 261 -12.99 6.28 -12.43
C PHE A 261 -12.19 7.43 -13.03
N ASP A 262 -11.00 7.09 -13.53
CA ASP A 262 -10.22 7.92 -14.43
C ASP A 262 -10.26 7.27 -15.81
N LEU A 263 -11.06 7.85 -16.71
CA LEU A 263 -11.32 7.30 -18.04
C LEU A 263 -10.65 8.16 -19.11
N VAL A 264 -10.31 7.53 -20.23
CA VAL A 264 -9.96 8.19 -21.47
C VAL A 264 -10.98 7.83 -22.54
N LEU A 265 -11.55 8.85 -23.16
CA LEU A 265 -12.59 8.73 -24.16
C LEU A 265 -12.06 9.17 -25.53
N GLU A 266 -12.43 8.41 -26.55
CA GLU A 266 -12.27 8.78 -27.95
C GLU A 266 -13.61 8.81 -28.65
N LYS A 267 -13.77 9.75 -29.58
CA LYS A 267 -14.94 9.81 -30.46
C LYS A 267 -14.66 8.99 -31.71
N ASN A 268 -15.33 7.85 -31.86
CA ASN A 268 -15.25 7.00 -33.04
C ASN A 268 -16.52 7.21 -33.89
N GLY A 269 -16.40 8.06 -34.92
CA GLY A 269 -17.54 8.50 -35.71
C GLY A 269 -18.52 9.33 -34.88
N SER A 270 -19.75 8.87 -34.73
CA SER A 270 -20.77 9.52 -33.89
C SER A 270 -20.75 9.09 -32.42
N ASN A 271 -20.01 8.03 -32.08
CA ASN A 271 -20.12 7.38 -30.78
C ASN A 271 -18.86 7.61 -29.95
N TRP A 272 -19.05 7.80 -28.65
CA TRP A 272 -17.95 7.79 -27.69
C TRP A 272 -17.57 6.35 -27.33
N LYS A 273 -16.28 6.14 -27.04
CA LYS A 273 -15.76 4.88 -26.56
C LYS A 273 -14.71 5.11 -25.47
N ILE A 274 -14.75 4.29 -24.42
CA ILE A 274 -13.73 4.25 -23.37
C ILE A 274 -12.55 3.45 -23.89
N VAL A 275 -11.39 4.09 -23.99
CA VAL A 275 -10.16 3.50 -24.54
C VAL A 275 -9.09 3.20 -23.48
N LYS A 276 -9.22 3.80 -22.29
CA LYS A 276 -8.36 3.55 -21.13
C LYS A 276 -9.09 3.91 -19.84
#